data_AF-A0AB33KKL6-F1
#
_entry.id   AF-A0AB33KKL6-F1
#
_cell.length_a   1.000
_cell.length_b   1.000
_cell.length_c   1.000
_cell.angle_alpha   90.00
_cell.angle_beta   90.00
_cell.angle_gamma   90.00
#
_symmetry.space_group_name_H-M   'P 1'
#
loop_
_entity.id
_entity.type
_entity.pdbx_description
1 polymer ?
#
loop_
_entity_poly.entity_id
_entity_poly.type
_entity_poly.pdbx_seq_one_letter_code
_entity_poly.pdbx_strand_id
1 'polypeptide(L)'
;MECRIGRKLRSIPATGPRSFADAGTWLPAFWLAVICRDQERMTQLSKVPLERLRSPEGSYDEYIYHWVDALQSWWLRRPDLADKLIATVEASDRTVARIAPQDLLYPPINLFYHYGRNDRDGFTPALADALKLHKTYWTLNEDRATDIDGSIALGPLAIACLAYDADFPLDIESDYLPKHLLQRTWIGEFPT
;
A
#
# COMPACT_ATOMS: atom_id res chain seq x y z
N MET A 1 6.56 21.39 10.55
CA MET A 1 5.60 21.12 9.45
C MET A 1 4.23 21.55 9.94
N GLU A 2 3.41 22.16 9.10
CA GLU A 2 2.01 22.46 9.45
C GLU A 2 1.13 21.26 9.08
N CYS A 3 0.34 20.79 10.04
CA CYS A 3 -0.60 19.68 9.86
C CYS A 3 -1.96 20.07 10.43
N ARG A 4 -3.04 19.61 9.79
CA ARG A 4 -4.40 19.80 10.30
C ARG A 4 -4.77 18.69 11.27
N ILE A 5 -5.01 19.03 12.55
CA ILE A 5 -5.41 18.10 13.61
C ILE A 5 -6.68 18.62 14.27
N GLY A 6 -7.76 17.84 14.23
CA GLY A 6 -9.06 18.23 14.80
C GLY A 6 -9.60 19.52 14.16
N ARG A 7 -9.51 19.64 12.83
CA ARG A 7 -9.91 20.82 12.04
C ARG A 7 -9.13 22.12 12.33
N LYS A 8 -7.99 22.04 13.02
CA LYS A 8 -7.09 23.19 13.27
C LYS A 8 -5.71 22.94 12.69
N LEU A 9 -5.11 23.96 12.06
CA LEU A 9 -3.69 23.91 11.68
C LEU A 9 -2.82 23.96 12.93
N ARG A 10 -1.85 23.06 13.00
CA ARG A 10 -0.89 22.96 14.11
C ARG A 10 0.50 22.75 13.54
N SER A 11 1.48 23.45 14.11
CA SER A 11 2.89 23.22 13.82
C SER A 11 3.39 22.04 14.65
N ILE A 12 3.86 21.00 13.97
CA ILE A 12 4.48 19.83 14.60
C ILE A 12 6.00 19.97 14.49
N PRO A 13 6.74 19.99 15.61
CA PRO A 13 8.20 20.00 15.59
C PRO A 13 8.73 18.65 15.11
N ALA A 14 9.84 18.65 14.36
CA ALA A 14 10.53 17.42 14.00
C ALA A 14 11.10 16.77 15.27
N THR A 15 10.72 15.52 15.55
CA THR A 15 11.10 14.83 16.80
C THR A 15 12.34 13.94 16.67
N GLY A 16 13.07 14.05 15.55
CA GLY A 16 14.20 13.18 15.21
C GLY A 16 13.78 11.80 14.70
N PRO A 17 14.75 10.89 14.44
CA PRO A 17 14.49 9.50 14.10
C PRO A 17 13.72 8.82 15.25
N ARG A 18 12.65 8.12 14.91
CA ARG A 18 11.82 7.39 15.86
C ARG A 18 11.73 5.93 15.40
N SER A 19 11.62 4.99 16.34
CA SER A 19 11.55 3.56 16.03
C SER A 19 10.37 3.17 15.12
N PHE A 20 9.30 3.96 15.13
CA PHE A 20 8.12 3.79 14.28
C PHE A 20 8.25 4.44 12.88
N ALA A 21 9.42 4.97 12.51
CA ALA A 21 9.68 5.53 11.18
C ALA A 21 10.38 4.49 10.29
N ASP A 22 9.79 3.31 10.17
CA ASP A 22 10.33 2.15 9.45
C ASP A 22 9.51 1.77 8.22
N ALA A 23 9.94 0.75 7.49
CA ALA A 23 9.25 0.26 6.30
C ALA A 23 7.83 -0.27 6.59
N GLY A 24 7.61 -0.87 7.76
CA GLY A 24 6.30 -1.36 8.19
C GLY A 24 5.28 -0.25 8.39
N THR A 25 5.72 0.93 8.81
CA THR A 25 4.87 2.12 8.95
C THR A 25 4.78 2.92 7.65
N TRP A 26 5.85 2.92 6.85
CA TRP A 26 5.88 3.62 5.56
C TRP A 26 4.84 3.06 4.58
N LEU A 27 4.68 1.73 4.52
CA LEU A 27 3.81 1.09 3.53
C LEU A 27 2.32 1.42 3.75
N PRO A 28 1.74 1.28 4.97
CA PRO A 28 0.39 1.78 5.26
C PRO A 28 0.24 3.29 5.01
N ALA A 29 1.24 4.10 5.37
CA ALA A 29 1.19 5.54 5.13
C ALA A 29 1.13 5.88 3.63
N PHE A 30 1.90 5.15 2.81
CA PHE A 30 1.87 5.29 1.35
C PHE A 30 0.52 4.85 0.77
N TRP A 31 -0.04 3.73 1.24
CA TRP A 31 -1.39 3.29 0.85
C TRP A 31 -2.48 4.30 1.19
N LEU A 32 -2.44 4.87 2.38
CA LEU A 32 -3.38 5.93 2.76
C LEU A 32 -3.23 7.17 1.86
N ALA A 33 -2.00 7.56 1.51
CA ALA A 33 -1.77 8.66 0.58
C ALA A 33 -2.34 8.34 -0.83
N VAL A 34 -2.14 7.11 -1.32
CA VAL A 34 -2.73 6.64 -2.59
C VAL A 34 -4.25 6.68 -2.53
N ILE A 35 -4.88 6.14 -1.48
CA ILE A 35 -6.35 6.10 -1.33
C ILE A 35 -6.93 7.52 -1.25
N CYS A 36 -6.24 8.45 -0.60
CA CYS A 36 -6.65 9.85 -0.53
C CYS A 36 -6.33 10.65 -1.80
N ARG A 37 -5.61 10.07 -2.78
CA ARG A 37 -5.05 10.75 -3.97
C ARG A 37 -4.19 11.96 -3.59
N ASP A 38 -3.53 11.89 -2.43
CA ASP A 38 -2.69 12.96 -1.92
C ASP A 38 -1.30 12.87 -2.55
N GLN A 39 -1.19 13.40 -3.76
CA GLN A 39 0.04 13.34 -4.56
C GLN A 39 1.22 14.03 -3.85
N GLU A 40 0.97 15.10 -3.09
CA GLU A 40 2.02 15.78 -2.34
C GLU A 40 2.60 14.85 -1.27
N ARG A 41 1.75 14.19 -0.48
CA ARG A 41 2.18 13.20 0.51
C ARG A 41 2.90 12.02 -0.13
N MET A 42 2.39 11.50 -1.25
CA MET A 42 3.08 10.43 -1.99
C MET A 42 4.49 10.87 -2.37
N THR A 43 4.66 12.10 -2.88
CA THR A 43 5.99 12.63 -3.25
C THR A 43 6.89 12.82 -2.05
N GLN A 44 6.36 13.30 -0.92
CA GLN A 44 7.13 13.45 0.32
C GLN A 44 7.60 12.09 0.85
N LEU A 45 6.71 11.09 0.89
CA LEU A 45 7.03 9.72 1.33
C LEU A 45 8.07 9.06 0.43
N SER A 46 7.96 9.23 -0.90
CA SER A 46 8.93 8.64 -1.84
C SER A 46 10.30 9.30 -1.85
N LYS A 47 10.47 10.45 -1.20
CA LYS A 47 11.77 11.12 -1.01
C LYS A 47 12.50 10.64 0.25
N VAL A 48 11.89 9.80 1.09
CA VAL A 48 12.55 9.24 2.27
C VAL A 48 13.59 8.19 1.82
N PRO A 49 14.89 8.36 2.14
CA PRO A 49 15.91 7.38 1.79
C PRO A 49 15.60 6.01 2.38
N LEU A 50 15.76 4.94 1.58
CA LEU A 50 15.42 3.58 1.99
C LEU A 50 16.24 3.13 3.21
N GLU A 51 17.49 3.60 3.32
CA GLU A 51 18.38 3.34 4.45
C GLU A 51 17.81 3.84 5.78
N ARG A 52 16.98 4.89 5.75
CA ARG A 52 16.30 5.41 6.94
C ARG A 52 15.08 4.58 7.35
N LEU A 53 14.54 3.78 6.44
CA LEU A 53 13.39 2.91 6.68
C LEU A 53 13.80 1.54 7.22
N ARG A 54 15.09 1.20 7.14
CA ARG A 54 15.63 -0.01 7.75
C ARG A 54 15.62 0.13 9.27
N SER A 55 14.86 -0.74 9.94
CA SER A 55 14.91 -0.80 11.40
C SER A 55 16.31 -1.27 11.84
N PRO A 56 16.93 -0.64 12.87
CA PRO A 56 18.17 -1.12 13.47
C PRO A 56 18.10 -2.58 13.94
N GLU A 57 16.89 -3.07 14.23
CA GLU A 57 16.62 -4.39 14.78
C GLU A 57 16.37 -5.46 13.69
N GLY A 58 16.36 -5.10 12.40
CA GLY A 58 16.23 -6.09 11.31
C GLY A 58 14.84 -6.75 11.23
N SER A 59 13.78 -6.05 11.63
CA SER A 59 12.46 -6.65 11.88
C SER A 59 11.64 -7.06 10.65
N TYR A 60 12.11 -6.80 9.43
CA TYR A 60 11.37 -7.04 8.18
C TYR A 60 12.21 -7.83 7.18
N ASP A 61 11.55 -8.75 6.48
CA ASP A 61 12.16 -9.47 5.36
C ASP A 61 12.66 -8.49 4.27
N GLU A 62 13.75 -8.83 3.59
CA GLU A 62 14.40 -7.95 2.60
C GLU A 62 13.46 -7.53 1.46
N TYR A 63 12.49 -8.39 1.10
CA TYR A 63 11.52 -8.09 0.05
C TYR A 63 10.68 -6.83 0.36
N ILE A 64 10.43 -6.49 1.62
CA ILE A 64 9.67 -5.29 1.98
C ILE A 64 10.43 -4.04 1.54
N TYR A 65 11.76 -4.02 1.69
CA TYR A 65 12.58 -2.89 1.23
C TYR A 65 12.62 -2.80 -0.30
N HIS A 66 12.69 -3.94 -1.00
CA HIS A 66 12.55 -3.97 -2.46
C HIS A 66 11.20 -3.41 -2.91
N TRP A 67 10.13 -3.79 -2.21
CA TRP A 67 8.80 -3.31 -2.54
C TRP A 67 8.63 -1.81 -2.33
N VAL A 68 9.14 -1.30 -1.21
CA VAL A 68 9.18 0.15 -0.95
C VAL A 68 9.96 0.86 -2.05
N ASP A 69 11.16 0.40 -2.40
CA ASP A 69 11.97 1.02 -3.46
C ASP A 69 11.27 1.01 -4.83
N ALA A 70 10.58 -0.08 -5.18
CA ALA A 70 9.77 -0.16 -6.39
C ALA A 70 8.63 0.89 -6.39
N LEU A 71 7.91 1.04 -5.28
CA LEU A 71 6.84 2.05 -5.15
C LEU A 71 7.39 3.49 -5.19
N GLN A 72 8.51 3.75 -4.52
CA GLN A 72 9.18 5.05 -4.58
C GLN A 72 9.62 5.38 -6.00
N SER A 73 10.22 4.42 -6.69
CA SER A 73 10.74 4.58 -8.05
C SER A 73 9.62 4.74 -9.06
N TRP A 74 8.52 4.02 -8.89
CA TRP A 74 7.31 4.18 -9.70
C TRP A 74 6.74 5.58 -9.57
N TRP A 75 6.51 6.03 -8.33
CA TRP A 75 5.88 7.32 -8.09
C TRP A 75 6.74 8.48 -8.60
N LEU A 76 8.05 8.42 -8.32
CA LEU A 76 9.00 9.45 -8.77
C LEU A 76 9.42 9.30 -10.24
N ARG A 77 8.86 8.32 -10.97
CA ARG A 77 9.18 8.04 -12.38
C ARG A 77 10.69 7.90 -12.62
N ARG A 78 11.37 7.18 -11.73
CA ARG A 78 12.80 6.91 -11.87
C ARG A 78 13.02 5.94 -13.04
N PRO A 79 14.12 6.09 -13.81
CA PRO A 79 14.34 5.33 -15.05
C PRO A 79 14.54 3.82 -14.82
N ASP A 80 14.85 3.40 -13.60
CA ASP A 80 15.12 2.03 -13.16
C ASP A 80 13.87 1.27 -12.68
N LEU A 81 12.66 1.82 -12.90
CA LEU A 81 11.40 1.22 -12.46
C LEU A 81 11.20 -0.22 -12.95
N ALA A 82 11.46 -0.48 -14.24
CA ALA A 82 11.21 -1.80 -14.83
C ALA A 82 12.07 -2.88 -14.16
N ASP A 83 13.37 -2.57 -13.98
CA ASP A 83 14.32 -3.47 -13.33
C ASP A 83 13.94 -3.74 -11.86
N LYS A 84 13.44 -2.72 -11.16
CA LYS A 84 12.99 -2.84 -9.77
C LYS A 84 11.70 -3.64 -9.61
N LEU A 85 10.77 -3.52 -10.56
CA LEU A 85 9.54 -4.32 -10.54
C LEU A 85 9.84 -5.79 -10.83
N ILE A 86 10.75 -6.09 -11.75
CA ILE A 86 11.21 -7.44 -12.00
C ILE A 86 11.86 -8.01 -10.74
N ALA A 87 12.82 -7.28 -10.13
CA ALA A 87 13.48 -7.71 -8.90
C ALA A 87 12.49 -7.91 -7.74
N THR A 88 11.45 -7.07 -7.63
CA THR A 88 10.41 -7.24 -6.60
C THR A 88 9.57 -8.49 -6.85
N VAL A 89 9.15 -8.73 -8.09
CA VAL A 89 8.39 -9.94 -8.44
C VAL A 89 9.22 -11.20 -8.16
N GLU A 90 10.49 -11.22 -8.58
CA GLU A 90 11.43 -12.31 -8.31
C GLU A 90 11.68 -12.52 -6.81
N ALA A 91 11.88 -11.44 -6.03
CA ALA A 91 12.08 -11.53 -4.58
C ALA A 91 10.80 -11.87 -3.80
N SER A 92 9.63 -11.56 -4.38
CA SER A 92 8.31 -11.89 -3.83
C SER A 92 7.85 -13.31 -4.18
N ASP A 93 8.67 -14.08 -4.91
CA ASP A 93 8.37 -15.47 -5.19
C ASP A 93 8.12 -16.22 -3.87
N ARG A 94 7.06 -17.03 -3.86
CA ARG A 94 6.39 -17.60 -2.67
C ARG A 94 7.31 -18.49 -1.82
N THR A 95 8.50 -18.81 -2.33
CA THR A 95 9.50 -19.64 -1.69
C THR A 95 10.48 -18.88 -0.78
N VAL A 96 10.51 -17.53 -0.82
CA VAL A 96 11.58 -16.73 -0.18
C VAL A 96 11.14 -15.98 1.10
N ALA A 97 9.89 -15.52 1.19
CA ALA A 97 9.41 -14.74 2.35
C ALA A 97 9.28 -15.61 3.62
N ARG A 98 9.87 -15.19 4.75
CA ARG A 98 10.04 -16.03 5.95
C ARG A 98 9.37 -15.48 7.21
N ILE A 99 9.15 -14.17 7.31
CA ILE A 99 8.78 -13.50 8.57
C ILE A 99 7.35 -13.00 8.56
N ALA A 100 6.88 -12.42 7.45
CA ALA A 100 5.54 -11.84 7.40
C ALA A 100 4.54 -12.82 6.75
N PRO A 101 3.26 -12.83 7.19
CA PRO A 101 2.27 -13.72 6.60
C PRO A 101 2.11 -13.39 5.11
N GLN A 102 2.63 -14.29 4.27
CA GLN A 102 2.76 -14.13 2.83
C GLN A 102 1.41 -13.78 2.16
N ASP A 103 0.31 -14.28 2.75
CA ASP A 103 -1.06 -14.11 2.28
C ASP A 103 -1.56 -12.66 2.26
N LEU A 104 -0.95 -11.75 3.04
CA LEU A 104 -1.35 -10.33 3.09
C LEU A 104 -0.42 -9.39 2.31
N LEU A 105 0.83 -9.79 2.06
CA LEU A 105 1.86 -8.91 1.50
C LEU A 105 2.11 -9.15 0.01
N TYR A 106 1.85 -10.37 -0.47
CA TYR A 106 1.90 -10.69 -1.90
C TYR A 106 0.77 -10.08 -2.74
N PRO A 107 -0.50 -10.04 -2.28
CA PRO A 107 -1.61 -9.53 -3.09
C PRO A 107 -1.43 -8.11 -3.69
N PRO A 108 -0.96 -7.09 -2.94
CA PRO A 108 -0.75 -5.76 -3.52
C PRO A 108 0.36 -5.73 -4.58
N ILE A 109 1.38 -6.59 -4.46
CA ILE A 109 2.46 -6.69 -5.46
C ILE A 109 1.89 -7.29 -6.77
N ASN A 110 1.12 -8.39 -6.67
CA ASN A 110 0.51 -9.00 -7.84
C ASN A 110 -0.48 -8.06 -8.55
N LEU A 111 -1.31 -7.34 -7.78
CA LEU A 111 -2.20 -6.32 -8.33
C LEU A 111 -1.43 -5.22 -9.05
N PHE A 112 -0.34 -4.76 -8.45
CA PHE A 112 0.49 -3.73 -9.05
C PHE A 112 1.18 -4.21 -10.33
N TYR A 113 1.56 -5.49 -10.41
CA TYR A 113 2.09 -6.10 -11.63
C TYR A 113 1.07 -6.03 -12.78
N HIS A 114 -0.19 -6.42 -12.54
CA HIS A 114 -1.25 -6.31 -13.55
C HIS A 114 -1.51 -4.85 -13.95
N TYR A 115 -1.59 -3.95 -12.96
CA TYR A 115 -1.76 -2.52 -13.19
C TYR A 115 -0.64 -1.93 -14.06
N GLY A 116 0.62 -2.18 -13.70
CA GLY A 116 1.79 -1.66 -14.41
C GLY A 116 1.92 -2.15 -15.85
N ARG A 117 1.41 -3.35 -16.16
CA ARG A 117 1.37 -3.90 -17.52
C ARG A 117 0.12 -3.50 -18.31
N ASN A 118 -0.78 -2.71 -17.73
CA ASN A 118 -2.10 -2.41 -18.29
C ASN A 118 -2.91 -3.69 -18.59
N ASP A 119 -2.74 -4.74 -17.78
CA ASP A 119 -3.44 -6.02 -17.91
C ASP A 119 -4.82 -5.95 -17.27
N ARG A 120 -5.78 -5.41 -18.03
CA ARG A 120 -7.16 -5.17 -17.58
C ARG A 120 -7.93 -6.46 -17.30
N ASP A 121 -7.68 -7.50 -18.09
CA ASP A 121 -8.38 -8.78 -17.97
C ASP A 121 -7.86 -9.58 -16.76
N GLY A 122 -6.55 -9.52 -16.49
CA GLY A 122 -5.94 -10.18 -15.33
C GLY A 122 -6.15 -9.47 -14.00
N PHE A 123 -6.37 -8.16 -14.01
CA PHE A 123 -6.47 -7.36 -12.78
C PHE A 123 -7.67 -7.75 -11.89
N THR A 124 -8.87 -7.87 -12.47
CA THR A 124 -10.10 -8.12 -11.71
C THR A 124 -10.10 -9.49 -11.03
N PRO A 125 -9.73 -10.60 -11.70
CA PRO A 125 -9.51 -11.88 -11.02
C PRO A 125 -8.47 -11.81 -9.90
N ALA A 126 -7.34 -11.12 -10.14
CA ALA A 126 -6.31 -10.95 -9.12
C ALA A 126 -6.82 -10.17 -7.89
N LEU A 127 -7.70 -9.19 -8.09
CA LEU A 127 -8.35 -8.43 -7.01
C LEU A 127 -9.32 -9.31 -6.23
N ALA A 128 -10.13 -10.13 -6.90
CA ALA A 128 -11.01 -11.07 -6.22
C ALA A 128 -10.22 -12.07 -5.35
N ASP A 129 -9.11 -12.60 -5.87
CA ASP A 129 -8.22 -13.49 -5.12
C ASP A 129 -7.57 -12.78 -3.93
N ALA A 130 -7.11 -11.54 -4.09
CA ALA A 130 -6.56 -10.73 -3.01
C ALA A 130 -7.56 -10.55 -1.85
N LEU A 131 -8.83 -10.26 -2.17
CA LEU A 131 -9.89 -10.09 -1.17
C LEU A 131 -10.23 -11.41 -0.46
N LYS A 132 -10.22 -12.52 -1.20
CA LYS A 132 -10.41 -13.87 -0.62
C LYS A 132 -9.30 -14.24 0.34
N LEU A 133 -8.04 -13.95 0.00
CA LEU A 133 -6.90 -14.16 0.89
C LEU A 133 -6.99 -13.28 2.14
N HIS A 134 -7.32 -11.99 1.98
CA HIS A 134 -7.54 -11.07 3.10
C HIS A 134 -8.61 -11.59 4.06
N LYS A 135 -9.79 -11.95 3.53
CA LYS A 135 -10.87 -12.55 4.33
C LYS A 135 -10.40 -13.79 5.07
N THR A 136 -9.77 -14.72 4.36
CA THR A 136 -9.31 -16.01 4.93
C THR A 136 -8.34 -15.79 6.08
N TYR A 137 -7.39 -14.87 5.92
CA TYR A 137 -6.42 -14.56 6.96
C TYR A 137 -7.06 -13.95 8.21
N TRP A 138 -7.94 -12.96 8.03
CA TRP A 138 -8.55 -12.21 9.12
C TRP A 138 -9.69 -12.95 9.82
N THR A 139 -10.31 -13.95 9.17
CA THR A 139 -11.33 -14.79 9.82
C THR A 139 -10.78 -16.12 10.35
N LEU A 140 -9.45 -16.28 10.41
CA LEU A 140 -8.83 -17.55 10.82
C LEU A 140 -9.12 -17.92 12.28
N ASN A 141 -9.27 -16.92 13.16
CA ASN A 141 -9.61 -17.09 14.57
C ASN A 141 -10.34 -15.84 15.11
N GLU A 142 -10.89 -15.94 16.32
CA GLU A 142 -11.69 -14.87 16.95
C GLU A 142 -10.88 -13.58 17.19
N ASP A 143 -9.62 -13.72 17.61
CA ASP A 143 -8.74 -12.56 17.85
C ASP A 143 -8.57 -11.72 16.58
N ARG A 144 -8.26 -12.37 15.45
CA ARG A 144 -8.13 -11.68 14.16
C ARG A 144 -9.45 -11.15 13.63
N ALA A 145 -10.55 -11.88 13.84
CA ALA A 145 -11.86 -11.49 13.33
C ALA A 145 -12.37 -10.19 13.97
N THR A 146 -11.85 -9.83 15.14
CA THR A 146 -12.20 -8.59 15.86
C THR A 146 -11.14 -7.49 15.71
N ASP A 147 -10.05 -7.77 15.02
CA ASP A 147 -8.99 -6.79 14.77
C ASP A 147 -9.42 -5.76 13.72
N ILE A 148 -9.20 -4.47 14.04
CA ILE A 148 -9.55 -3.36 13.16
C ILE A 148 -8.74 -3.37 11.87
N ASP A 149 -7.51 -3.91 11.90
CA ASP A 149 -6.65 -4.01 10.71
C ASP A 149 -7.24 -4.95 9.66
N GLY A 150 -8.15 -5.85 10.05
CA GLY A 150 -8.89 -6.72 9.14
C GLY A 150 -10.09 -6.08 8.45
N SER A 151 -10.52 -4.90 8.89
CA SER A 151 -11.73 -4.24 8.36
C SER A 151 -11.60 -3.78 6.91
N ILE A 152 -10.39 -3.44 6.46
CA ILE A 152 -10.12 -2.92 5.13
C ILE A 152 -8.90 -3.66 4.55
N ALA A 153 -9.01 -4.10 3.29
CA ALA A 153 -7.87 -4.63 2.55
C ALA A 153 -6.99 -3.48 2.05
N LEU A 154 -6.23 -2.84 2.95
CA LEU A 154 -5.58 -1.54 2.70
C LEU A 154 -4.71 -1.51 1.42
N GLY A 155 -3.83 -2.50 1.25
CA GLY A 155 -2.99 -2.62 0.06
C GLY A 155 -3.82 -2.84 -1.22
N PRO A 156 -4.67 -3.88 -1.29
CA PRO A 156 -5.58 -4.09 -2.42
C PRO A 156 -6.46 -2.87 -2.75
N LEU A 157 -7.00 -2.18 -1.74
CA LEU A 157 -7.78 -0.97 -1.93
C LEU A 157 -6.97 0.16 -2.57
N ALA A 158 -5.73 0.38 -2.12
CA ALA A 158 -4.85 1.38 -2.72
C ALA A 158 -4.60 1.10 -4.21
N ILE A 159 -4.32 -0.15 -4.58
CA ILE A 159 -4.08 -0.49 -5.99
C ILE A 159 -5.38 -0.45 -6.80
N ALA A 160 -6.52 -0.85 -6.22
CA ALA A 160 -7.82 -0.69 -6.86
C ALA A 160 -8.17 0.78 -7.12
N CYS A 161 -7.79 1.70 -6.22
CA CYS A 161 -7.92 3.15 -6.45
C CYS A 161 -7.12 3.60 -7.68
N LEU A 162 -5.88 3.15 -7.83
CA LEU A 162 -5.05 3.44 -9.01
C LEU A 162 -5.67 2.89 -10.30
N ALA A 163 -6.14 1.64 -10.26
CA ALA A 163 -6.79 1.00 -11.40
C ALA A 163 -8.09 1.71 -11.78
N TYR A 164 -8.91 2.10 -10.80
CA TYR A 164 -10.12 2.90 -11.00
C TYR A 164 -9.81 4.23 -11.67
N ASP A 165 -8.79 4.96 -11.18
CA ASP A 165 -8.37 6.25 -11.73
C ASP A 165 -7.74 6.10 -13.14
N ALA A 166 -7.37 4.88 -13.56
CA ALA A 166 -6.91 4.50 -14.89
C ALA A 166 -7.98 3.82 -15.76
N ASP A 167 -9.26 3.92 -15.37
CA ASP A 167 -10.43 3.38 -16.07
C ASP A 167 -10.40 1.85 -16.25
N PHE A 168 -9.80 1.09 -15.33
CA PHE A 168 -9.91 -0.37 -15.32
C PHE A 168 -11.34 -0.79 -14.96
N PRO A 169 -11.87 -1.87 -15.56
CA PRO A 169 -13.19 -2.39 -15.23
C PRO A 169 -13.17 -3.11 -13.87
N LEU A 170 -13.57 -2.41 -12.81
CA LEU A 170 -13.70 -2.98 -11.46
C LEU A 170 -15.16 -3.41 -11.20
N ASP A 171 -15.54 -4.59 -11.68
CA ASP A 171 -16.86 -5.19 -11.40
C ASP A 171 -16.83 -6.03 -10.12
N ILE A 172 -16.41 -5.41 -9.01
CA ILE A 172 -16.29 -6.05 -7.70
C ILE A 172 -16.88 -5.13 -6.63
N GLU A 173 -17.86 -5.65 -5.90
CA GLU A 173 -18.33 -5.06 -4.65
C GLU A 173 -17.82 -5.90 -3.46
N SER A 174 -17.23 -5.25 -2.46
CA SER A 174 -16.67 -5.92 -1.29
C SER A 174 -16.69 -4.99 -0.08
N ASP A 175 -17.06 -5.51 1.09
CA ASP A 175 -17.01 -4.78 2.36
C ASP A 175 -15.59 -4.33 2.73
N TYR A 176 -14.56 -5.04 2.23
CA TYR A 176 -13.15 -4.68 2.43
C TYR A 176 -12.66 -3.55 1.50
N LEU A 177 -13.49 -3.12 0.54
CA LEU A 177 -13.23 -2.03 -0.40
C LEU A 177 -14.30 -0.93 -0.27
N PRO A 178 -14.19 -0.02 0.72
CA PRO A 178 -15.18 1.03 0.92
C PRO A 178 -15.42 1.85 -0.36
N LYS A 179 -16.64 1.76 -0.89
CA LYS A 179 -17.02 2.30 -2.21
C LYS A 179 -16.66 3.77 -2.40
N HIS A 180 -16.91 4.60 -1.39
CA HIS A 180 -16.64 6.05 -1.47
C HIS A 180 -15.15 6.39 -1.54
N LEU A 181 -14.31 5.57 -0.89
CA LEU A 181 -12.86 5.69 -1.02
C LEU A 181 -12.42 5.20 -2.39
N LEU A 182 -12.87 4.02 -2.83
CA LEU A 182 -12.52 3.48 -4.14
C LEU A 182 -12.90 4.44 -5.28
N GLN A 183 -14.13 4.93 -5.29
CA GLN A 183 -14.72 5.75 -6.34
C GLN A 183 -14.47 7.26 -6.14
N ARG A 184 -13.54 7.63 -5.25
CA ARG A 184 -13.11 9.02 -5.00
C ARG A 184 -14.24 10.02 -4.68
N THR A 185 -15.41 9.55 -4.24
CA THR A 185 -16.58 10.43 -4.07
C THR A 185 -16.47 11.39 -2.89
N TRP A 186 -15.57 11.11 -1.94
CA TRP A 186 -15.32 11.96 -0.77
C TRP A 186 -14.10 12.89 -0.93
N ILE A 187 -13.39 12.82 -2.07
CA ILE A 187 -12.23 13.69 -2.29
C ILE A 187 -12.70 15.14 -2.38
N GLY A 188 -12.14 16.00 -1.51
CA GLY A 188 -12.50 17.41 -1.41
C GLY A 188 -13.77 17.69 -0.59
N GLU A 189 -14.47 16.66 -0.09
CA GLU A 189 -15.61 16.84 0.81
C GLU A 189 -15.17 17.41 2.17
N PHE A 190 -13.96 17.05 2.61
CA PHE A 190 -13.35 17.55 3.83
C PHE A 190 -12.07 18.34 3.50
N PRO A 191 -11.88 19.52 4.10
CA PRO A 191 -10.73 20.34 3.80
C PRO A 191 -9.49 19.75 4.49
N THR A 192 -8.54 19.29 3.67
CA THR A 192 -7.24 18.73 4.06
C THR A 192 -6.24 19.79 4.52
#